data_AF-A0A2W5SMP3-F1
#
_entry.id   AF-A0A2W5SMP3-F1
#
_cell.length_a   1.000
_cell.length_b   1.000
_cell.length_c   1.000
_cell.angle_alpha   90.00
_cell.angle_beta   90.00
_cell.angle_gamma   90.00
#
_symmetry.space_group_name_H-M   'P 1'
#
loop_
_entity.id
_entity.type
_entity.pdbx_description
1 polymer ?
#
loop_
_entity_poly.entity_id
_entity_poly.type
_entity_poly.pdbx_seq_one_letter_code
_entity_poly.pdbx_strand_id
1 'polypeptide(L)'
;QTQGPKQAQDTMMSSDQISRERTLLEGSSTLINGNLLTLPVGDGGILYVEPVYSKRKEQESAFPKLLRVLVFYNGQVGYAPTIGEALSQVGIDPKETTTTKEVDGSDKDKSDQNDSDSDSGSNSDDNSGDNKDDSDKNDSSSTAVSPSNDDVKELDDAVQKVRDAKNSGSFEDYGKALDELQKALEKYQSDTGSSGSTQLTDTEGPKPSGSGS
;
A
#
# COMPACT_ATOMS: atom_id res chain seq x y z
N GLN A 1 -24.58 18.95 -8.62
CA GLN A 1 -24.38 20.19 -7.84
C GLN A 1 -23.43 19.86 -6.71
N THR A 2 -22.24 20.47 -6.69
CA THR A 2 -21.27 20.24 -5.60
C THR A 2 -21.68 21.06 -4.38
N GLN A 3 -21.63 20.47 -3.19
CA GLN A 3 -21.90 21.20 -1.95
C GLN A 3 -20.80 22.24 -1.71
N GLY A 4 -21.15 23.42 -1.21
CA GLY A 4 -20.16 24.43 -0.83
C GLY A 4 -19.41 24.06 0.46
N PRO A 5 -18.25 24.68 0.77
CA PRO A 5 -17.43 24.32 1.93
C PRO A 5 -18.20 24.28 3.26
N LYS A 6 -19.06 25.29 3.51
CA LYS A 6 -19.91 25.30 4.71
C LYS A 6 -20.93 24.14 4.74
N GLN A 7 -21.53 23.80 3.60
CA GLN A 7 -22.49 22.69 3.52
C GLN A 7 -21.81 21.34 3.76
N ALA A 8 -20.61 21.14 3.20
CA ALA A 8 -19.80 19.96 3.44
C ALA A 8 -19.42 19.85 4.94
N GLN A 9 -18.98 20.96 5.56
CA GLN A 9 -18.68 20.98 6.99
C GLN A 9 -19.91 20.68 7.86
N ASP A 10 -21.03 21.35 7.62
CA ASP A 10 -22.27 21.11 8.36
C ASP A 10 -22.74 19.64 8.20
N THR A 11 -22.55 19.03 7.01
CA THR A 11 -22.84 17.61 6.73
C THR A 11 -21.90 16.67 7.48
N MET A 12 -20.59 16.94 7.51
CA MET A 12 -19.63 16.13 8.28
C MET A 12 -19.94 16.19 9.79
N MET A 13 -20.12 17.39 10.33
CA MET A 13 -20.37 17.59 11.77
C MET A 13 -21.70 17.03 12.25
N SER A 14 -22.74 17.02 11.39
CA SER A 14 -24.04 16.40 11.70
C SER A 14 -24.06 14.89 11.50
N SER A 15 -22.98 14.26 11.00
CA SER A 15 -22.95 12.82 10.84
C SER A 15 -23.03 12.09 12.18
N ASP A 16 -23.79 11.01 12.17
CA ASP A 16 -24.13 10.17 13.31
C ASP A 16 -22.89 9.62 14.05
N GLN A 17 -21.88 9.20 13.28
CA GLN A 17 -20.62 8.66 13.79
C GLN A 17 -19.80 9.73 14.51
N ILE A 18 -19.64 10.90 13.88
CA ILE A 18 -18.88 12.01 14.45
C ILE A 18 -19.57 12.55 15.70
N SER A 19 -20.90 12.70 15.67
CA SER A 19 -21.69 13.20 16.81
C SER A 19 -21.54 12.32 18.07
N ARG A 20 -21.60 10.99 17.91
CA ARG A 20 -21.42 10.04 19.02
C ARG A 20 -20.00 10.06 19.58
N GLU A 21 -18.99 9.97 18.72
CA GLU A 21 -17.60 9.94 19.16
C GLU A 21 -17.15 11.28 19.76
N ARG A 22 -17.56 12.40 19.16
CA ARG A 22 -17.36 13.75 19.71
C ARG A 22 -17.87 13.85 21.14
N THR A 23 -19.10 13.43 21.40
CA THR A 23 -19.73 13.47 22.74
C THR A 23 -18.92 12.67 23.77
N LEU A 24 -18.39 11.50 23.40
CA LEU A 24 -17.57 10.67 24.27
C LEU A 24 -16.21 11.32 24.60
N LEU A 25 -15.52 11.82 23.57
CA LEU A 25 -14.19 12.42 23.69
C LEU A 25 -14.21 13.78 24.41
N GLU A 26 -15.23 14.59 24.16
CA GLU A 26 -15.46 15.88 24.82
C GLU A 26 -15.76 15.73 26.31
N GLY A 27 -15.91 14.50 26.85
CA GLY A 27 -15.90 14.25 28.29
C GLY A 27 -14.53 14.59 28.92
N SER A 28 -13.44 14.02 28.40
CA SER A 28 -12.09 14.08 28.99
C SER A 28 -11.12 15.05 28.29
N SER A 29 -11.43 15.45 27.06
CA SER A 29 -10.56 16.28 26.22
C SER A 29 -11.33 17.46 25.60
N THR A 30 -10.60 18.47 25.16
CA THR A 30 -11.14 19.52 24.28
C THR A 30 -10.79 19.15 22.85
N LEU A 31 -11.81 18.96 22.01
CA LEU A 31 -11.62 18.78 20.58
C LEU A 31 -11.49 20.14 19.89
N ILE A 32 -10.59 20.23 18.93
CA ILE A 32 -10.27 21.45 18.18
C ILE A 32 -10.37 21.12 16.69
N ASN A 33 -11.36 21.68 16.04
CA ASN A 33 -11.52 21.67 14.59
C ASN A 33 -10.39 22.48 13.94
N GLY A 34 -9.75 21.90 12.92
CA GLY A 34 -8.69 22.55 12.14
C GLY A 34 -9.23 23.41 11.00
N ASN A 35 -8.36 23.73 10.03
CA ASN A 35 -8.81 24.40 8.81
C ASN A 35 -9.44 23.41 7.83
N LEU A 36 -10.59 23.78 7.26
CA LEU A 36 -11.21 23.05 6.16
C LEU A 36 -10.44 23.30 4.86
N LEU A 37 -9.87 22.24 4.30
CA LEU A 37 -9.25 22.25 2.98
C LEU A 37 -10.29 21.85 1.93
N THR A 38 -10.27 22.55 0.79
CA THR A 38 -11.13 22.29 -0.37
C THR A 38 -10.22 22.02 -1.56
N LEU A 39 -10.27 20.80 -2.10
CA LEU A 39 -9.32 20.29 -3.09
C LEU A 39 -10.08 19.82 -4.33
N PRO A 40 -9.77 20.31 -5.55
CA PRO A 40 -10.30 19.73 -6.77
C PRO A 40 -9.65 18.36 -7.03
N VAL A 41 -10.46 17.38 -7.46
CA VAL A 41 -10.02 16.01 -7.76
C VAL A 41 -10.75 15.45 -8.98
N GLY A 42 -10.03 14.71 -9.83
CA GLY A 42 -10.57 14.12 -11.07
C GLY A 42 -11.25 15.15 -11.99
N ASP A 43 -12.28 14.72 -12.72
CA ASP A 43 -13.01 15.51 -13.71
C ASP A 43 -14.02 16.51 -13.08
N GLY A 44 -13.57 17.32 -12.14
CA GLY A 44 -14.38 18.37 -11.49
C GLY A 44 -15.08 17.97 -10.18
N GLY A 45 -14.68 16.85 -9.57
CA GLY A 45 -15.03 16.55 -8.19
C GLY A 45 -14.35 17.51 -7.21
N ILE A 46 -14.95 17.72 -6.04
CA ILE A 46 -14.34 18.49 -4.95
C ILE A 46 -14.29 17.61 -3.69
N LEU A 47 -13.09 17.46 -3.17
CA LEU A 47 -12.76 16.77 -1.93
C LEU A 47 -12.62 17.80 -0.80
N TYR A 48 -13.33 17.58 0.30
CA TYR A 48 -13.25 18.38 1.51
C TYR A 48 -12.51 17.61 2.60
N VAL A 49 -11.54 18.25 3.26
CA VAL A 49 -10.71 17.61 4.30
C VAL A 49 -10.58 18.53 5.50
N GLU A 50 -10.89 18.04 6.70
CA GLU A 50 -10.75 18.80 7.95
C GLU A 50 -10.07 17.94 9.04
N PRO A 51 -8.88 18.32 9.53
CA PRO A 51 -8.27 17.63 10.67
C PRO A 51 -8.93 18.05 11.98
N VAL A 52 -9.14 17.09 12.89
CA VAL A 52 -9.60 17.34 14.27
C VAL A 52 -8.50 16.95 15.25
N TYR A 53 -8.14 17.90 16.09
CA TYR A 53 -7.13 17.75 17.13
C TYR A 53 -7.77 17.57 18.51
N SER A 54 -6.99 17.06 19.46
CA SER A 54 -7.40 16.89 20.86
C SER A 54 -6.34 17.44 21.81
N LYS A 55 -6.77 18.18 22.84
CA LYS A 55 -5.95 18.55 24.02
C LYS A 55 -6.61 18.06 25.30
N ARG A 56 -5.83 17.76 26.34
CA ARG A 56 -6.37 17.40 27.67
C ARG A 56 -6.97 18.63 28.35
N LYS A 57 -8.19 18.53 28.89
CA LYS A 57 -8.90 19.67 29.51
C LYS A 57 -8.15 20.31 30.68
N GLU A 58 -7.48 19.50 31.49
CA GLU A 58 -6.83 19.92 32.73
C GLU A 58 -5.40 20.46 32.54
N GLN A 59 -4.92 20.54 31.30
CA GLN A 59 -3.53 20.86 30.98
C GLN A 59 -3.50 21.87 29.83
N GLU A 60 -3.65 23.16 30.15
CA GLU A 60 -3.77 24.21 29.13
C GLU A 60 -2.51 24.37 28.28
N SER A 61 -1.33 24.05 28.83
CA SER A 61 -0.06 24.01 28.10
C SER A 61 0.14 22.74 27.24
N ALA A 62 -0.85 21.83 27.17
CA ALA A 62 -0.74 20.61 26.38
C ALA A 62 -0.90 20.90 24.87
N PHE A 63 0.11 20.56 24.09
CA PHE A 63 0.06 20.66 22.63
C PHE A 63 -1.09 19.81 22.05
N PRO A 64 -1.95 20.38 21.18
CA PRO A 64 -2.97 19.61 20.47
C PRO A 64 -2.32 18.52 19.62
N LYS A 65 -2.87 17.30 19.68
CA LYS A 65 -2.46 16.19 18.81
C LYS A 65 -3.55 15.90 17.80
N LEU A 66 -3.18 15.53 16.57
CA LEU A 66 -4.14 15.04 15.58
C LEU A 66 -4.84 13.81 16.16
N LEU A 67 -6.17 13.81 16.14
CA LEU A 67 -6.99 12.70 16.63
C LEU A 67 -7.68 11.99 15.48
N ARG A 68 -8.26 12.76 14.55
CA ARG A 68 -9.00 12.26 13.38
C ARG A 68 -8.85 13.20 12.19
N VAL A 69 -9.11 12.67 11.01
CA VAL A 69 -9.31 13.41 9.77
C VAL A 69 -10.73 13.15 9.31
N LEU A 70 -11.46 14.22 9.02
CA LEU A 70 -12.77 14.20 8.41
C LEU A 70 -12.58 14.44 6.91
N VAL A 71 -13.26 13.63 6.09
CA VAL A 71 -13.25 13.75 4.64
C VAL A 71 -14.69 13.77 4.15
N PHE A 72 -15.02 14.65 3.22
CA PHE A 72 -16.29 14.61 2.50
C PHE A 72 -16.07 14.65 0.99
N TYR A 73 -16.65 13.67 0.30
CA TYR A 73 -16.57 13.51 -1.15
C TYR A 73 -17.85 12.87 -1.67
N ASN A 74 -18.44 13.41 -2.73
CA ASN A 74 -19.63 12.88 -3.42
C ASN A 74 -20.80 12.44 -2.50
N GLY A 75 -21.01 13.14 -1.38
CA GLY A 75 -22.08 12.82 -0.41
C GLY A 75 -21.70 11.84 0.70
N GLN A 76 -20.50 11.24 0.65
CA GLN A 76 -19.96 10.33 1.65
C GLN A 76 -19.08 11.08 2.66
N VAL A 77 -19.08 10.61 3.91
CA VAL A 77 -18.25 11.15 5.00
C VAL A 77 -17.29 10.07 5.50
N GLY A 78 -16.00 10.29 5.32
CA GLY A 78 -14.92 9.52 5.93
C GLY A 78 -14.48 10.14 7.26
N TYR A 79 -14.19 9.31 8.25
CA TYR A 79 -13.77 9.76 9.58
C TYR A 79 -12.84 8.72 10.23
N ALA A 80 -11.54 8.94 10.13
CA ALA A 80 -10.52 7.99 10.55
C ALA A 80 -9.31 8.66 11.22
N PRO A 81 -8.44 7.91 11.93
CA PRO A 81 -7.20 8.46 12.51
C PRO A 81 -6.24 9.05 11.46
N THR A 82 -6.19 8.48 10.25
CA THR A 82 -5.34 8.95 9.16
C THR A 82 -6.13 9.44 7.95
N ILE A 83 -5.50 10.26 7.12
CA ILE A 83 -6.08 10.71 5.84
C ILE A 83 -6.32 9.53 4.88
N GLY A 84 -5.40 8.56 4.80
CA GLY A 84 -5.53 7.41 3.90
C GLY A 84 -6.77 6.57 4.21
N GLU A 85 -6.99 6.24 5.48
CA GLU A 85 -8.20 5.51 5.91
C GLU A 85 -9.48 6.32 5.67
N ALA A 86 -9.46 7.64 5.89
CA ALA A 86 -10.63 8.51 5.67
C ALA A 86 -10.95 8.66 4.16
N LEU A 87 -9.93 8.67 3.29
CA LEU A 87 -10.09 8.60 1.83
C LEU A 87 -10.70 7.26 1.39
N SER A 88 -10.20 6.14 1.92
CA SER A 88 -10.74 4.81 1.61
C SER A 88 -12.22 4.68 2.00
N GLN A 89 -12.65 5.30 3.10
CA GLN A 89 -14.05 5.33 3.52
C GLN A 89 -14.98 6.10 2.57
N VAL A 90 -14.46 7.01 1.74
CA VAL A 90 -15.22 7.74 0.70
C VAL A 90 -14.97 7.20 -0.72
N GLY A 91 -14.45 5.97 -0.82
CA GLY A 91 -14.20 5.29 -2.09
C GLY A 91 -12.99 5.80 -2.89
N ILE A 92 -12.09 6.56 -2.26
CA ILE A 92 -10.81 6.98 -2.87
C ILE A 92 -9.70 6.07 -2.34
N ASP A 93 -9.10 5.25 -3.20
CA ASP A 93 -7.90 4.51 -2.81
C ASP A 93 -6.70 5.48 -2.72
N PRO A 94 -6.05 5.64 -1.55
CA PRO A 94 -4.91 6.53 -1.39
C PRO A 94 -3.61 6.04 -2.07
N LYS A 95 -3.61 4.84 -2.67
CA LYS A 95 -2.47 4.27 -3.42
C LYS A 95 -2.61 4.42 -4.93
N GLU A 96 -3.84 4.58 -5.43
CA GLU A 96 -4.10 4.78 -6.85
C GLU A 96 -3.66 6.18 -7.27
N THR A 97 -2.66 6.25 -8.15
CA THR A 97 -2.15 7.52 -8.66
C THR A 97 -3.01 8.01 -9.81
N THR A 98 -3.86 9.01 -9.56
CA THR A 98 -4.55 9.70 -10.66
C THR A 98 -3.51 10.37 -11.57
N THR A 99 -3.42 9.94 -12.83
CA THR A 99 -2.57 10.61 -13.83
C THR A 99 -3.09 12.03 -14.06
N THR A 100 -2.39 13.04 -13.55
CA THR A 100 -2.73 14.44 -13.78
C THR A 100 -2.71 14.72 -15.27
N LYS A 101 -3.89 14.94 -15.87
CA LYS A 101 -3.97 15.37 -17.27
C LYS A 101 -3.52 16.83 -17.32
N GLU A 102 -2.30 17.05 -17.82
CA GLU A 102 -1.72 18.38 -17.95
C GLU A 102 -2.63 19.24 -18.83
N VAL A 103 -3.07 20.38 -18.27
CA VAL A 103 -3.91 21.34 -19.00
C VAL A 103 -2.98 22.25 -19.80
N ASP A 104 -2.51 21.76 -20.95
CA ASP A 104 -1.75 22.57 -21.90
C ASP A 104 -2.59 23.78 -22.32
N GLY A 105 -2.08 24.98 -22.03
CA GLY A 105 -2.77 26.26 -22.20
C GLY A 105 -2.80 26.77 -23.64
N SER A 106 -2.87 25.88 -24.62
CA SER A 106 -2.57 26.15 -26.04
C SER A 106 -3.78 26.01 -26.96
N ASP A 107 -4.59 27.07 -26.99
CA ASP A 107 -5.46 27.55 -28.09
C ASP A 107 -6.43 26.60 -28.88
N LYS A 108 -7.72 26.98 -28.77
CA LYS A 108 -8.75 27.05 -29.84
C LYS A 108 -9.01 25.84 -30.78
N ASP A 109 -10.19 25.24 -30.55
CA ASP A 109 -11.28 25.08 -31.55
C ASP A 109 -11.04 24.18 -32.78
N LYS A 110 -11.48 22.91 -32.68
CA LYS A 110 -12.52 22.34 -33.59
C LYS A 110 -13.09 20.97 -33.21
N SER A 111 -14.41 20.92 -33.22
CA SER A 111 -15.34 19.84 -33.62
C SER A 111 -14.88 18.37 -33.70
N ASP A 112 -15.63 17.53 -32.98
CA ASP A 112 -16.22 16.25 -33.41
C ASP A 112 -15.36 15.23 -34.16
N GLN A 113 -15.16 14.06 -33.53
CA GLN A 113 -15.89 12.89 -34.03
C GLN A 113 -16.21 11.86 -32.95
N ASN A 114 -17.41 11.30 -33.08
CA ASN A 114 -17.94 10.17 -32.34
C ASN A 114 -17.18 8.89 -32.72
N ASP A 115 -17.00 7.96 -31.78
CA ASP A 115 -17.54 6.60 -31.95
C ASP A 115 -17.47 5.81 -30.64
N SER A 116 -18.58 5.13 -30.35
CA SER A 116 -18.63 4.02 -29.40
C SER A 116 -18.23 2.76 -30.15
N ASP A 117 -17.40 1.91 -29.55
CA ASP A 117 -17.87 0.54 -29.41
C ASP A 117 -17.27 -0.20 -28.22
N SER A 118 -17.99 -1.23 -27.79
CA SER A 118 -17.59 -2.20 -26.78
C SER A 118 -16.97 -3.40 -27.47
N ASP A 119 -15.87 -3.96 -26.93
CA ASP A 119 -15.73 -5.42 -27.01
C ASP A 119 -14.98 -6.05 -25.82
N SER A 120 -15.36 -7.29 -25.54
CA SER A 120 -14.82 -8.17 -24.51
C SER A 120 -14.01 -9.28 -25.19
N GLY A 121 -12.71 -9.37 -24.89
CA GLY A 121 -11.81 -10.33 -25.53
C GLY A 121 -10.85 -11.00 -24.55
N SER A 122 -11.22 -12.19 -24.07
CA SER A 122 -10.31 -13.10 -23.36
C SER A 122 -9.52 -13.96 -24.35
N ASN A 123 -8.24 -14.22 -24.04
CA ASN A 123 -7.41 -15.43 -24.29
C ASN A 123 -5.94 -15.01 -24.02
N SER A 124 -5.13 -15.67 -23.20
CA SER A 124 -4.75 -17.10 -23.10
C SER A 124 -3.85 -17.60 -24.23
N ASP A 125 -2.74 -18.21 -23.77
CA ASP A 125 -1.77 -19.08 -24.45
C ASP A 125 -0.81 -18.46 -25.48
N ASP A 126 0.35 -19.06 -25.79
CA ASP A 126 1.47 -19.59 -24.96
C ASP A 126 2.67 -19.84 -25.92
N ASN A 127 3.90 -19.71 -25.40
CA ASN A 127 5.15 -20.36 -25.81
C ASN A 127 5.89 -20.13 -27.16
N SER A 128 7.22 -19.98 -27.00
CA SER A 128 8.36 -20.47 -27.82
C SER A 128 8.64 -19.97 -29.26
N GLY A 129 9.89 -19.51 -29.47
CA GLY A 129 10.42 -19.11 -30.78
C GLY A 129 11.88 -18.59 -30.78
N ASP A 130 12.81 -19.40 -30.28
CA ASP A 130 14.25 -19.16 -29.99
C ASP A 130 15.17 -18.63 -31.14
N ASN A 131 16.34 -18.04 -30.76
CA ASN A 131 17.52 -17.63 -31.56
C ASN A 131 17.35 -16.44 -32.54
N LYS A 132 18.33 -15.58 -32.90
CA LYS A 132 19.75 -15.30 -32.54
C LYS A 132 20.15 -13.95 -33.22
N ASP A 133 21.33 -13.32 -33.10
CA ASP A 133 22.61 -13.52 -32.37
C ASP A 133 23.29 -12.13 -32.27
N ASP A 134 23.92 -11.73 -31.14
CA ASP A 134 25.13 -10.87 -31.20
C ASP A 134 25.93 -10.86 -29.88
N SER A 135 27.25 -10.69 -29.99
CA SER A 135 28.19 -10.74 -28.87
C SER A 135 29.32 -9.73 -29.06
N ASP A 136 29.55 -8.81 -28.11
CA ASP A 136 30.91 -8.73 -27.55
C ASP A 136 31.09 -8.01 -26.19
N LYS A 137 32.15 -8.48 -25.53
CA LYS A 137 32.59 -8.36 -24.13
C LYS A 137 33.16 -6.97 -23.75
N ASN A 138 33.06 -6.62 -22.45
CA ASN A 138 34.21 -6.20 -21.60
C ASN A 138 33.77 -6.16 -20.10
N ASP A 139 34.06 -7.17 -19.28
CA ASP A 139 35.24 -7.33 -18.39
C ASP A 139 35.08 -6.77 -16.95
N SER A 140 35.44 -7.64 -15.99
CA SER A 140 35.82 -7.40 -14.59
C SER A 140 34.80 -6.92 -13.53
N SER A 141 34.28 -7.90 -12.76
CA SER A 141 34.56 -8.10 -11.31
C SER A 141 33.32 -8.49 -10.46
N SER A 142 33.59 -9.17 -9.33
CA SER A 142 32.64 -9.74 -8.36
C SER A 142 31.84 -10.97 -8.80
N THR A 143 32.30 -12.14 -8.38
CA THR A 143 31.49 -13.38 -8.35
C THR A 143 30.43 -13.27 -7.25
N ALA A 144 29.32 -12.63 -7.56
CA ALA A 144 28.03 -12.92 -6.93
C ALA A 144 27.28 -13.85 -7.87
N VAL A 145 26.83 -15.01 -7.37
CA VAL A 145 25.85 -15.82 -8.11
C VAL A 145 24.53 -15.07 -8.01
N SER A 146 24.16 -14.36 -9.08
CA SER A 146 22.80 -13.86 -9.21
C SER A 146 21.84 -15.06 -9.31
N PRO A 147 20.68 -15.02 -8.64
CA PRO A 147 19.63 -16.02 -8.82
C PRO A 147 19.21 -16.06 -10.30
N SER A 148 18.75 -17.20 -10.79
CA SER A 148 18.25 -17.29 -12.16
C SER A 148 17.02 -16.39 -12.31
N ASN A 149 16.80 -15.84 -13.50
CA ASN A 149 15.63 -14.99 -13.75
C ASN A 149 14.31 -15.73 -13.44
N ASP A 150 14.30 -17.06 -13.61
CA ASP A 150 13.16 -17.93 -13.29
C ASP A 150 12.89 -18.01 -11.78
N ASP A 151 13.93 -18.09 -10.93
CA ASP A 151 13.79 -18.13 -9.47
C ASP A 151 13.29 -16.79 -8.91
N VAL A 152 13.77 -15.69 -9.50
CA VAL A 152 13.28 -14.33 -9.18
C VAL A 152 11.81 -14.19 -9.57
N LYS A 153 11.40 -14.75 -10.72
CA LYS A 153 10.01 -14.76 -11.16
C LYS A 153 9.11 -15.61 -10.24
N GLU A 154 9.54 -16.81 -9.88
CA GLU A 154 8.77 -17.69 -8.97
C GLU A 154 8.59 -17.04 -7.59
N LEU A 155 9.57 -16.27 -7.12
CA LEU A 155 9.46 -15.48 -5.89
C LEU A 155 8.45 -14.33 -6.01
N ASP A 156 8.46 -13.57 -7.11
CA ASP A 156 7.49 -12.47 -7.31
C ASP A 156 6.05 -12.99 -7.49
N ASP A 157 5.87 -14.06 -8.27
CA ASP A 157 4.58 -14.76 -8.42
C ASP A 157 4.03 -15.22 -7.05
N ALA A 158 4.87 -15.80 -6.19
CA ALA A 158 4.47 -16.27 -4.86
C ALA A 158 4.14 -15.11 -3.90
N VAL A 159 4.93 -14.03 -3.93
CA VAL A 159 4.64 -12.80 -3.16
C VAL A 159 3.30 -12.19 -3.58
N GLN A 160 2.98 -12.20 -4.88
CA GLN A 160 1.72 -11.67 -5.38
C GLN A 160 0.52 -12.52 -4.91
N LYS A 161 0.60 -13.85 -4.99
CA LYS A 161 -0.44 -14.76 -4.46
C LYS A 161 -0.73 -14.53 -2.97
N VAL A 162 0.28 -14.25 -2.15
CA VAL A 162 0.08 -13.94 -0.71
C VAL A 162 -0.67 -12.63 -0.51
N ARG A 163 -0.43 -11.61 -1.36
CA ARG A 163 -1.19 -10.34 -1.31
C ARG A 163 -2.65 -10.57 -1.72
N ASP A 164 -2.88 -11.33 -2.78
CA ASP A 164 -4.22 -11.58 -3.32
C ASP A 164 -5.05 -12.46 -2.37
N ALA A 165 -4.45 -13.51 -1.78
CA ALA A 165 -5.09 -14.31 -0.74
C ALA A 165 -5.41 -13.51 0.52
N LYS A 166 -4.54 -12.58 0.93
CA LYS A 166 -4.80 -11.65 2.04
C LYS A 166 -5.97 -10.69 1.74
N ASN A 167 -6.22 -10.37 0.47
CA ASN A 167 -7.34 -9.52 0.04
C ASN A 167 -8.64 -10.31 -0.16
N SER A 168 -8.56 -11.60 -0.53
CA SER A 168 -9.73 -12.47 -0.76
C SER A 168 -10.41 -12.94 0.53
N GLY A 169 -9.70 -12.93 1.67
CA GLY A 169 -10.22 -13.31 2.98
C GLY A 169 -10.34 -14.82 3.21
N SER A 170 -9.88 -15.65 2.27
CA SER A 170 -9.85 -17.11 2.40
C SER A 170 -8.63 -17.57 3.20
N PHE A 171 -8.85 -18.16 4.38
CA PHE A 171 -7.77 -18.69 5.22
C PHE A 171 -7.02 -19.86 4.58
N GLU A 172 -7.72 -20.70 3.82
CA GLU A 172 -7.13 -21.87 3.16
C GLU A 172 -6.17 -21.45 2.03
N ASP A 173 -6.57 -20.45 1.24
CA ASP A 173 -5.73 -19.96 0.13
C ASP A 173 -4.56 -19.12 0.63
N TYR A 174 -4.72 -18.42 1.76
CA TYR A 174 -3.61 -17.76 2.44
C TYR A 174 -2.57 -18.76 2.97
N GLY A 175 -3.00 -19.90 3.52
CA GLY A 175 -2.10 -20.99 3.93
C GLY A 175 -1.28 -21.52 2.76
N LYS A 176 -1.95 -21.88 1.64
CA LYS A 176 -1.27 -22.36 0.42
C LYS A 176 -0.29 -21.34 -0.15
N ALA A 177 -0.66 -20.06 -0.19
CA ALA A 177 0.20 -19.00 -0.70
C ALA A 177 1.46 -18.80 0.17
N LEU A 178 1.37 -18.97 1.50
CA LEU A 178 2.54 -18.93 2.37
C LEU A 178 3.49 -20.12 2.15
N ASP A 179 2.96 -21.33 1.96
CA ASP A 179 3.77 -22.52 1.66
C ASP A 179 4.53 -22.36 0.32
N GLU A 180 3.88 -21.81 -0.71
CA GLU A 180 4.52 -21.47 -1.98
C GLU A 180 5.61 -20.41 -1.84
N LEU A 181 5.36 -19.35 -1.05
CA LEU A 181 6.34 -18.30 -0.78
C LEU A 181 7.58 -18.82 -0.04
N GLN A 182 7.39 -19.70 0.96
CA GLN A 182 8.50 -20.32 1.67
C GLN A 182 9.37 -21.17 0.73
N LYS A 183 8.74 -21.93 -0.17
CA LYS A 183 9.43 -22.77 -1.16
C LYS A 183 10.21 -21.95 -2.20
N ALA A 184 9.64 -20.85 -2.69
CA ALA A 184 10.32 -19.94 -3.61
C ALA A 184 11.52 -19.25 -2.93
N LEU A 185 11.38 -18.87 -1.65
CA LEU A 185 12.47 -18.30 -0.86
C LEU A 185 13.60 -19.31 -0.59
N GLU A 186 13.29 -20.59 -0.39
CA GLU A 186 14.27 -21.65 -0.22
C GLU A 186 15.10 -21.88 -1.49
N LYS A 187 14.46 -21.91 -2.68
CA LYS A 187 15.14 -21.95 -3.99
C LYS A 187 16.05 -20.74 -4.21
N TYR A 188 15.52 -19.54 -3.97
CA TYR A 188 16.30 -18.31 -4.06
C TYR A 188 17.55 -18.35 -3.15
N GLN A 189 17.43 -18.93 -1.95
CA GLN A 189 18.53 -19.10 -1.01
C GLN A 189 19.48 -20.25 -1.36
N SER A 190 19.05 -21.35 -1.98
CA SER A 190 19.98 -22.40 -2.45
C SER A 190 20.91 -21.85 -3.52
N ASP A 191 20.37 -21.04 -4.43
CA ASP A 191 21.06 -20.58 -5.62
C ASP A 191 21.97 -19.37 -5.31
N THR A 192 21.57 -18.51 -4.38
CA THR A 192 22.45 -17.44 -3.84
C THR A 192 23.38 -17.91 -2.73
N GLY A 193 23.15 -19.09 -2.13
CA GLY A 193 23.74 -19.50 -0.85
C GLY A 193 24.78 -20.63 -0.89
N SER A 194 25.12 -21.19 -2.06
CA SER A 194 26.13 -22.25 -2.18
C SER A 194 27.59 -21.76 -2.01
N SER A 195 27.89 -21.08 -0.90
CA SER A 195 29.23 -20.80 -0.38
C SER A 195 29.16 -20.49 1.13
N GLY A 196 29.01 -21.54 1.95
CA GLY A 196 28.91 -21.34 3.41
C GLY A 196 28.88 -22.56 4.33
N SER A 197 28.88 -23.81 3.82
CA SER A 197 28.75 -25.03 4.64
C SER A 197 30.06 -25.84 4.76
N THR A 198 31.19 -25.17 5.03
CA THR A 198 32.41 -25.86 5.48
C THR A 198 32.31 -26.20 6.97
N GLN A 199 31.70 -27.36 7.22
CA GLN A 199 32.06 -28.33 8.26
C GLN A 199 33.31 -27.96 9.08
N LEU A 200 33.10 -27.48 10.32
CA LEU A 200 34.08 -27.57 11.40
C LEU A 200 33.49 -28.49 12.48
N THR A 201 34.00 -29.73 12.52
CA THR A 201 33.70 -30.69 13.58
C THR A 201 34.43 -30.30 14.85
N ASP A 202 33.72 -29.63 15.76
CA ASP A 202 34.25 -29.28 17.07
C ASP A 202 34.12 -30.48 18.03
N THR A 203 35.15 -31.33 18.11
CA THR A 203 35.30 -32.34 19.17
C THR A 203 36.77 -32.78 19.34
N GLU A 204 37.56 -32.01 20.09
CA GLU A 204 38.58 -32.61 20.97
C GLU A 204 38.63 -31.85 22.30
N GLY A 205 38.03 -32.45 23.34
CA GLY A 205 37.78 -31.78 24.61
C GLY A 205 38.98 -31.76 25.56
N PRO A 206 38.98 -30.86 26.57
CA PRO A 206 40.06 -30.75 27.53
C PRO A 206 40.07 -31.91 28.53
N LYS A 207 41.22 -32.58 28.67
CA LYS A 207 41.45 -33.59 29.71
C LYS A 207 42.16 -32.97 30.92
N PRO A 208 41.51 -32.98 32.10
CA PRO A 208 42.28 -33.25 33.33
C PRO A 208 41.55 -34.10 34.38
N SER A 209 42.37 -34.62 35.31
CA SER A 209 42.02 -35.31 36.55
C SER A 209 41.51 -36.75 36.44
N GLY A 210 41.98 -37.59 37.36
CA GLY A 210 41.57 -38.99 37.51
C GLY A 210 41.20 -39.31 38.96
N SER A 211 40.68 -40.51 39.18
CA SER A 211 40.54 -41.16 40.50
C SER A 211 40.13 -42.62 40.28
N GLY A 212 40.67 -43.55 41.06
CA GLY A 212 40.16 -44.93 41.13
C GLY A 212 41.21 -46.04 41.18
N SER A 213 41.59 -46.40 42.41
CA SER A 213 42.25 -47.66 42.87
C SER A 213 43.53 -48.16 42.19
#